data_AF-A0A842KZ31-F1
#
_entry.id   AF-A0A842KZ31-F1
#
_cell.length_a   1.000
_cell.length_b   1.000
_cell.length_c   1.000
_cell.angle_alpha   90.00
_cell.angle_beta   90.00
_cell.angle_gamma   90.00
#
_symmetry.space_group_name_H-M   'P 1'
#
loop_
_entity.id
_entity.type
_entity.pdbx_description
1 polymer ?
#
loop_
_entity_poly.entity_id
_entity_poly.type
_entity_poly.pdbx_seq_one_letter_code
_entity_poly.pdbx_strand_id
1 'polypeptide(L)'
;MKEKSGLTWGHENSFEAFLRIYKSDNESALKWALRLKESIPYYYYFPVCFLALTGLRPIEAVNSLNLISAKGLDEYYNPEIGVLEHFRFPSVFLRGTKNAFLSIISDDLLEKLGHWHYSISYNMLRLALKRRKYNLQLQELRIYYATYLRQKGIPKESIDFIQGRISKDVFIRFYYKPHILQLRTQVLEAIKPLENQLL
;
A
#
# COMPACT_ATOMS: atom_id res chain seq x y z
N MET A 1 -7.01 24.83 35.73
CA MET A 1 -8.29 24.09 35.63
C MET A 1 -8.37 23.35 34.29
N LYS A 2 -7.45 22.39 34.04
CA LYS A 2 -7.26 21.67 32.77
C LYS A 2 -6.88 20.18 33.00
N GLU A 3 -7.35 19.59 34.10
CA GLU A 3 -6.97 18.23 34.53
C GLU A 3 -8.14 17.29 34.82
N LYS A 4 -9.37 17.61 34.41
CA LYS A 4 -10.54 16.74 34.67
C LYS A 4 -11.38 16.41 33.44
N SER A 5 -10.71 15.98 32.37
CA SER A 5 -11.39 15.19 31.34
C SER A 5 -10.37 14.24 30.75
N GLY A 6 -10.44 12.96 31.15
CA GLY A 6 -9.60 11.86 30.62
C GLY A 6 -9.90 11.52 29.16
N LEU A 7 -10.00 12.54 28.31
CA LEU A 7 -10.20 12.45 26.87
C LEU A 7 -8.88 12.85 26.20
N THR A 8 -8.07 11.84 25.89
CA THR A 8 -6.99 11.97 24.91
C THR A 8 -7.61 12.03 23.52
N TRP A 9 -7.92 13.23 23.05
CA TRP A 9 -8.28 13.44 21.65
C TRP A 9 -7.01 13.25 20.80
N GLY A 10 -6.86 12.06 20.24
CA GLY A 10 -5.79 11.71 19.29
C GLY A 10 -6.01 12.34 17.92
N HIS A 11 -6.05 13.67 17.85
CA HIS A 11 -5.95 14.39 16.59
C HIS A 11 -4.53 14.92 16.44
N GLU A 12 -3.84 14.51 15.37
CA GLU A 12 -2.68 15.25 14.87
C GLU A 12 -3.03 16.73 14.81
N ASN A 13 -2.18 17.57 15.38
CA ASN A 13 -2.37 19.01 15.31
C ASN A 13 -2.37 19.42 13.83
N SER A 14 -3.35 20.20 13.39
CA SER A 14 -3.43 20.67 11.99
C SER A 14 -2.13 21.35 11.53
N PHE A 15 -1.41 21.97 12.46
CA PHE A 15 -0.08 22.53 12.21
C PHE A 15 1.00 21.47 11.93
N GLU A 16 1.00 20.34 12.63
CA GLU A 16 1.92 19.22 12.38
C GLU A 16 1.66 18.59 11.01
N ALA A 17 0.38 18.42 10.65
CA ALA A 17 -0.01 17.95 9.33
C ALA A 17 0.45 18.91 8.23
N PHE A 18 0.26 20.22 8.42
CA PHE A 18 0.76 21.25 7.50
C PHE A 18 2.29 21.19 7.37
N LEU A 19 3.03 21.15 8.48
CA LEU A 19 4.49 21.10 8.45
C LEU A 19 5.02 19.85 7.74
N ARG A 20 4.36 18.70 7.92
CA ARG A 20 4.70 17.47 7.20
C ARG A 20 4.51 17.63 5.69
N ILE A 21 3.39 18.20 5.25
CA ILE A 21 3.11 18.45 3.83
C ILE A 21 4.08 19.47 3.24
N TYR A 22 4.36 20.55 3.98
CA TYR A 22 5.27 21.60 3.53
C TYR A 22 6.71 21.12 3.38
N LYS A 23 7.15 20.21 4.26
CA LYS A 23 8.52 19.67 4.25
C LYS A 23 8.67 18.38 3.42
N SER A 24 7.58 17.78 2.94
CA SER A 24 7.68 16.50 2.23
C SER A 24 8.26 16.70 0.83
N ASP A 25 9.42 16.09 0.57
CA ASP A 25 9.87 15.83 -0.79
C ASP A 25 9.09 14.62 -1.31
N ASN A 26 8.15 14.88 -2.22
CA ASN A 26 7.26 13.86 -2.78
C ASN A 26 8.02 12.67 -3.40
N GLU A 27 9.24 12.85 -3.90
CA GLU A 27 9.97 11.75 -4.55
C GLU A 27 10.95 11.02 -3.64
N SER A 28 11.15 11.50 -2.41
CA SER A 28 12.15 10.96 -1.49
C SER A 28 11.95 9.47 -1.20
N ALA A 29 10.69 9.03 -1.07
CA ALA A 29 10.31 7.64 -0.85
C ALA A 29 10.60 6.74 -2.05
N LEU A 30 10.30 7.20 -3.27
CA LEU A 30 10.62 6.47 -4.49
C LEU A 30 12.14 6.37 -4.69
N LYS A 31 12.87 7.48 -4.55
CA LYS A 31 14.35 7.51 -4.60
C LYS A 31 14.95 6.57 -3.56
N TRP A 32 14.37 6.51 -2.36
CA TRP A 32 14.76 5.57 -1.34
C TRP A 32 14.55 4.12 -1.78
N ALA A 33 13.39 3.77 -2.34
CA ALA A 33 13.13 2.43 -2.85
C ALA A 33 14.09 2.06 -3.99
N LEU A 34 14.36 2.94 -4.94
CA LEU A 34 15.28 2.66 -6.06
C LEU A 34 16.71 2.36 -5.60
N ARG A 35 17.21 3.06 -4.57
CA ARG A 35 18.53 2.75 -3.97
C ARG A 35 18.60 1.37 -3.30
N LEU A 36 17.45 0.78 -2.95
CA LEU A 36 17.42 -0.56 -2.37
C LEU A 36 17.64 -1.65 -3.42
N LYS A 37 17.29 -1.41 -4.69
CA LYS A 37 17.39 -2.39 -5.78
C LYS A 37 18.76 -3.06 -5.84
N GLU A 38 19.82 -2.29 -5.63
CA GLU A 38 21.21 -2.75 -5.70
C GLU A 38 21.85 -3.05 -4.33
N SER A 39 21.22 -2.67 -3.21
CA SER A 39 21.84 -2.71 -1.88
C SER A 39 21.32 -3.82 -0.95
N ILE A 40 20.24 -4.50 -1.35
CA ILE A 40 19.66 -5.62 -0.60
C ILE A 40 19.27 -6.77 -1.55
N PRO A 41 19.26 -8.03 -1.04
CA PRO A 41 18.76 -9.17 -1.80
C PRO A 41 17.33 -8.95 -2.33
N TYR A 42 17.03 -9.52 -3.51
CA TYR A 42 15.73 -9.38 -4.17
C TYR A 42 14.55 -9.76 -3.27
N TYR A 43 14.68 -10.81 -2.45
CA TYR A 43 13.62 -11.21 -1.53
C TYR A 43 13.33 -10.16 -0.44
N TYR A 44 14.27 -9.27 -0.09
CA TYR A 44 13.96 -8.10 0.75
C TYR A 44 13.49 -6.89 -0.05
N TYR A 45 13.92 -6.76 -1.31
CA TYR A 45 13.55 -5.65 -2.18
C TYR A 45 12.12 -5.76 -2.71
N PHE A 46 11.72 -6.94 -3.19
CA PHE A 46 10.41 -7.15 -3.80
C PHE A 46 9.23 -6.79 -2.88
N PRO A 47 9.23 -7.07 -1.56
CA PRO A 47 8.21 -6.54 -0.64
C PRO A 47 8.09 -5.02 -0.64
N VAL A 48 9.18 -4.29 -0.89
CA VAL A 48 9.18 -2.83 -1.03
C VAL A 48 8.50 -2.43 -2.34
N CYS A 49 8.81 -3.10 -3.45
CA CYS A 49 8.15 -2.86 -4.75
C CYS A 49 6.65 -3.17 -4.66
N PHE A 50 6.30 -4.32 -4.10
CA PHE A 50 4.90 -4.74 -3.94
C PHE A 50 4.11 -3.73 -3.11
N LEU A 51 4.67 -3.22 -2.01
CA LEU A 51 4.05 -2.15 -1.23
C LEU A 51 3.87 -0.88 -2.06
N ALA A 52 4.93 -0.44 -2.75
CA ALA A 52 4.91 0.78 -3.56
C ALA A 52 3.89 0.74 -4.70
N LEU A 53 3.64 -0.45 -5.27
CA LEU A 53 2.73 -0.66 -6.41
C LEU A 53 1.29 -0.95 -5.99
N THR A 54 1.04 -1.40 -4.77
CA THR A 54 -0.31 -1.73 -4.28
C THR A 54 -0.87 -0.70 -3.30
N GLY A 55 -0.01 0.13 -2.72
CA GLY A 55 -0.38 1.07 -1.67
C GLY A 55 -0.80 0.40 -0.36
N LEU A 56 -0.51 -0.89 -0.14
CA LEU A 56 -0.78 -1.58 1.13
C LEU A 56 0.03 -1.00 2.29
N ARG A 57 -0.42 -1.20 3.53
CA ARG A 57 0.44 -0.90 4.69
C ARG A 57 1.61 -1.89 4.71
N PRO A 58 2.78 -1.51 5.26
CA PRO A 58 3.97 -2.39 5.20
C PRO A 58 3.75 -3.81 5.71
N ILE A 59 3.04 -3.96 6.83
CA ILE A 59 2.73 -5.28 7.39
C ILE A 59 1.69 -6.05 6.56
N GLU A 60 0.74 -5.35 5.92
CA GLU A 60 -0.27 -5.97 5.05
C GLU A 60 0.37 -6.48 3.76
N ALA A 61 1.29 -5.71 3.18
CA ALA A 61 2.08 -6.12 2.01
C ALA A 61 2.88 -7.40 2.29
N VAL A 62 3.58 -7.44 3.42
CA VAL A 62 4.34 -8.64 3.83
C VAL A 62 3.42 -9.84 4.10
N ASN A 63 2.29 -9.63 4.79
CA ASN A 63 1.33 -10.70 5.04
C ASN A 63 0.74 -11.26 3.73
N SER A 64 0.43 -10.40 2.76
CA SER A 64 -0.03 -10.81 1.42
C SER A 64 0.99 -11.68 0.72
N LEU A 65 2.27 -11.28 0.72
CA LEU A 65 3.34 -12.07 0.09
C LEU A 65 3.55 -13.42 0.78
N ASN A 66 3.45 -13.48 2.10
CA ASN A 66 3.53 -14.75 2.83
C ASN A 66 2.32 -15.65 2.54
N LEU A 67 1.14 -15.06 2.39
CA LEU A 67 -0.06 -15.80 2.01
C LEU A 67 0.09 -16.43 0.62
N ILE A 68 0.60 -15.65 -0.35
CA ILE A 68 0.89 -16.13 -1.71
C ILE A 68 1.94 -17.24 -1.69
N SER A 69 3.01 -17.06 -0.93
CA SER A 69 4.06 -18.07 -0.78
C SER A 69 3.53 -19.38 -0.19
N ALA A 70 2.59 -19.30 0.77
CA ALA A 70 2.05 -20.47 1.45
C ALA A 70 0.89 -21.16 0.72
N LYS A 71 0.06 -20.42 -0.01
CA LYS A 71 -1.20 -20.92 -0.61
C LYS A 71 -1.28 -20.78 -2.13
N GLY A 72 -0.32 -20.10 -2.75
CA GLY A 72 -0.41 -19.69 -4.14
C GLY A 72 -1.35 -18.51 -4.35
N LEU A 73 -1.71 -18.29 -5.62
CA LEU A 73 -2.62 -17.23 -6.06
C LEU A 73 -4.06 -17.73 -6.19
N ASP A 74 -4.28 -19.03 -6.18
CA ASP A 74 -5.60 -19.64 -6.29
C ASP A 74 -6.50 -19.16 -5.13
N GLU A 75 -7.76 -18.86 -5.46
CA GLU A 75 -8.76 -18.27 -4.55
C GLU A 75 -8.42 -16.88 -3.98
N TYR A 76 -7.23 -16.34 -4.25
CA TYR A 76 -6.79 -15.02 -3.76
C TYR A 76 -6.73 -13.97 -4.88
N TYR A 77 -6.26 -14.35 -6.07
CA TYR A 77 -6.28 -13.52 -7.25
C TYR A 77 -7.57 -13.74 -8.04
N ASN A 78 -8.25 -12.65 -8.38
CA ASN A 78 -9.41 -12.67 -9.25
C ASN A 78 -8.97 -12.25 -10.67
N PRO A 79 -8.94 -13.17 -11.65
CA PRO A 79 -8.48 -12.88 -13.00
C PRO A 79 -9.48 -12.03 -13.81
N GLU A 80 -10.78 -12.05 -13.49
CA GLU A 80 -11.80 -11.30 -14.23
C GLU A 80 -11.61 -9.79 -14.09
N ILE A 81 -11.20 -9.37 -12.89
CA ILE A 81 -11.02 -7.95 -12.56
C ILE A 81 -9.57 -7.59 -12.21
N GLY A 82 -8.64 -8.54 -12.23
CA GLY A 82 -7.20 -8.31 -12.04
C GLY A 82 -6.83 -7.75 -10.67
N VAL A 83 -7.37 -8.32 -9.59
CA VAL A 83 -7.10 -7.87 -8.21
C VAL A 83 -6.76 -9.03 -7.27
N LEU A 84 -5.98 -8.76 -6.23
CA LEU A 84 -5.92 -9.60 -5.03
C LEU A 84 -7.10 -9.25 -4.12
N GLU A 85 -7.85 -10.25 -3.68
CA GLU A 85 -9.06 -10.11 -2.86
C GLU A 85 -8.75 -10.32 -1.37
N HIS A 86 -8.10 -9.35 -0.73
CA HIS A 86 -7.73 -9.36 0.71
C HIS A 86 -8.91 -9.67 1.63
N PHE A 87 -10.11 -9.24 1.27
CA PHE A 87 -11.33 -9.47 2.06
C PHE A 87 -11.66 -10.96 2.24
N ARG A 88 -11.16 -11.87 1.39
CA ARG A 88 -11.31 -13.33 1.56
C ARG A 88 -10.51 -13.89 2.73
N PHE A 89 -9.53 -13.14 3.24
CA PHE A 89 -8.69 -13.52 4.38
C PHE A 89 -8.91 -12.55 5.55
N PRO A 90 -10.13 -12.52 6.12
CA PRO A 90 -10.53 -11.48 7.07
C PRO A 90 -9.69 -11.47 8.35
N SER A 91 -9.21 -12.63 8.80
CA SER A 91 -8.32 -12.74 9.97
C SER A 91 -6.97 -12.06 9.77
N VAL A 92 -6.55 -11.85 8.52
CA VAL A 92 -5.29 -11.20 8.15
C VAL A 92 -5.49 -9.72 7.87
N PHE A 93 -6.55 -9.37 7.11
CA PHE A 93 -6.69 -8.04 6.53
C PHE A 93 -7.82 -7.18 7.08
N LEU A 94 -8.80 -7.72 7.83
CA LEU A 94 -9.94 -6.97 8.36
C LEU A 94 -9.82 -6.80 9.88
N ARG A 95 -9.10 -5.76 10.32
CA ARG A 95 -8.74 -5.51 11.74
C ARG A 95 -9.58 -4.40 12.38
N GLY A 96 -10.83 -4.26 11.95
CA GLY A 96 -11.75 -3.21 12.41
C GLY A 96 -11.41 -1.84 11.81
N THR A 97 -10.38 -1.17 12.33
CA THR A 97 -9.98 0.20 11.91
C THR A 97 -8.90 0.21 10.83
N LYS A 98 -8.14 -0.87 10.68
CA LYS A 98 -7.05 -1.01 9.72
C LYS A 98 -7.34 -2.16 8.77
N ASN A 99 -8.18 -1.85 7.77
CA ASN A 99 -8.60 -2.81 6.76
C ASN A 99 -7.80 -2.65 5.45
N ALA A 100 -7.68 -3.75 4.72
CA ALA A 100 -7.32 -3.80 3.31
C ALA A 100 -8.34 -4.74 2.62
N PHE A 101 -8.93 -4.30 1.52
CA PHE A 101 -9.98 -5.06 0.84
C PHE A 101 -9.48 -5.69 -0.45
N LEU A 102 -8.77 -4.91 -1.27
CA LEU A 102 -8.21 -5.39 -2.52
C LEU A 102 -6.91 -4.67 -2.89
N SER A 103 -6.16 -5.24 -3.83
CA SER A 103 -5.07 -4.56 -4.53
C SER A 103 -5.17 -4.84 -6.02
N ILE A 104 -5.09 -3.79 -6.84
CA ILE A 104 -5.03 -3.92 -8.30
C ILE A 104 -3.63 -4.37 -8.68
N ILE A 105 -3.54 -5.38 -9.56
CA ILE A 105 -2.29 -6.03 -9.95
C ILE A 105 -2.17 -5.99 -11.48
N SER A 106 -0.99 -5.62 -11.97
CA SER A 106 -0.61 -5.71 -13.38
C SER A 106 -0.18 -7.13 -13.73
N ASP A 107 -0.10 -7.44 -15.02
CA ASP A 107 0.36 -8.76 -15.47
C ASP A 107 1.85 -9.00 -15.10
N ASP A 108 2.68 -7.95 -15.19
CA ASP A 108 4.09 -8.01 -14.80
C ASP A 108 4.25 -8.33 -13.30
N LEU A 109 3.45 -7.67 -12.45
CA LEU A 109 3.48 -7.92 -11.01
C LEU A 109 2.91 -9.31 -10.70
N LEU A 110 1.85 -9.74 -11.40
CA LEU A 110 1.27 -11.07 -11.28
C LEU A 110 2.30 -12.17 -11.58
N GLU A 111 3.09 -12.02 -12.65
CA GLU A 111 4.17 -12.94 -12.99
C GLU A 111 5.18 -13.06 -11.83
N LYS A 112 5.63 -11.94 -11.26
CA LYS A 112 6.56 -11.96 -10.12
C LYS A 112 5.95 -12.59 -8.88
N LEU A 113 4.65 -12.40 -8.65
CA LEU A 113 3.93 -13.06 -7.54
C LEU A 113 3.82 -14.57 -7.76
N GLY A 114 3.65 -15.04 -9.00
CA GLY A 114 3.63 -16.47 -9.33
C GLY A 114 4.93 -17.20 -9.02
N HIS A 115 6.05 -16.49 -9.04
CA HIS A 115 7.39 -17.02 -8.69
C HIS A 115 7.79 -16.74 -7.23
N TRP A 116 6.90 -16.17 -6.41
CA TRP A 116 7.22 -15.80 -5.05
C TRP A 116 7.04 -16.96 -4.07
N HIS A 117 8.16 -17.51 -3.57
CA HIS A 117 8.17 -18.65 -2.63
C HIS A 117 8.91 -18.35 -1.32
N TYR A 118 9.15 -17.08 -1.01
CA TYR A 118 9.84 -16.68 0.23
C TYR A 118 8.83 -16.42 1.36
N SER A 119 9.21 -16.77 2.59
CA SER A 119 8.48 -16.41 3.80
C SER A 119 9.29 -15.41 4.60
N ILE A 120 8.77 -14.19 4.74
CA ILE A 120 9.47 -13.06 5.36
C ILE A 120 8.58 -12.41 6.40
N SER A 121 9.06 -12.23 7.62
CA SER A 121 8.34 -11.44 8.62
C SER A 121 8.63 -9.95 8.44
N TYR A 122 7.68 -9.10 8.82
CA TYR A 122 7.89 -7.66 8.79
C TYR A 122 9.12 -7.23 9.60
N ASN A 123 9.41 -7.92 10.71
CA ASN A 123 10.61 -7.66 11.50
C ASN A 123 11.90 -8.01 10.75
N MET A 124 11.94 -9.11 9.99
CA MET A 124 13.10 -9.46 9.17
C MET A 124 13.37 -8.39 8.11
N LEU A 125 12.34 -7.97 7.37
CA LEU A 125 12.43 -6.87 6.40
C LEU A 125 12.93 -5.57 7.07
N ARG A 126 12.30 -5.18 8.19
CA ARG A 126 12.65 -3.95 8.92
C ARG A 126 14.10 -3.95 9.40
N LEU A 127 14.60 -5.08 9.92
CA LEU A 127 15.97 -5.21 10.39
C LEU A 127 16.98 -5.21 9.22
N ALA A 128 16.66 -5.87 8.11
CA ALA A 128 17.49 -5.86 6.91
C ALA A 128 17.69 -4.43 6.38
N LEU A 129 16.60 -3.65 6.32
CA LEU A 129 16.65 -2.25 5.89
C LEU A 129 17.40 -1.36 6.89
N LYS A 130 17.17 -1.51 8.20
CA LYS A 130 17.82 -0.70 9.24
C LYS A 130 19.35 -0.87 9.25
N ARG A 131 19.85 -2.08 8.98
CA ARG A 131 21.31 -2.37 8.90
C ARG A 131 22.02 -1.56 7.81
N ARG A 132 21.29 -1.08 6.80
CA ARG A 132 21.83 -0.25 5.71
C ARG A 132 21.86 1.25 6.03
N LYS A 133 21.61 1.64 7.29
CA LYS A 133 21.60 3.04 7.77
C LYS A 133 20.65 3.97 7.01
N TYR A 134 19.70 3.44 6.26
CA TYR A 134 18.63 4.24 5.66
C TYR A 134 17.52 4.48 6.68
N ASN A 135 17.01 5.72 6.72
CA ASN A 135 15.74 6.00 7.38
C ASN A 135 14.65 5.17 6.70
N LEU A 136 13.87 4.42 7.48
CA LEU A 136 12.83 3.54 6.97
C LEU A 136 11.70 4.38 6.34
N GLN A 137 11.46 4.22 5.04
CA GLN A 137 10.43 4.96 4.31
C GLN A 137 9.28 4.06 3.81
N LEU A 138 9.11 2.87 4.37
CA LEU A 138 8.05 1.93 3.97
C LEU A 138 6.65 2.55 4.08
N GLN A 139 6.39 3.33 5.13
CA GLN A 139 5.10 4.01 5.28
C GLN A 139 4.94 5.18 4.28
N GLU A 140 6.05 5.86 3.97
CA GLU A 140 6.06 6.97 3.02
C GLU A 140 5.76 6.50 1.59
N LEU A 141 6.13 5.27 1.21
CA LEU A 141 5.74 4.70 -0.08
C LEU A 141 4.22 4.61 -0.27
N ARG A 142 3.48 4.29 0.79
CA ARG A 142 2.02 4.27 0.74
C ARG A 142 1.43 5.67 0.62
N ILE A 143 2.04 6.66 1.27
CA ILE A 143 1.65 8.08 1.16
C ILE A 143 1.93 8.56 -0.25
N TYR A 144 3.13 8.28 -0.75
CA TYR A 144 3.56 8.55 -2.12
C TYR A 144 2.58 7.96 -3.14
N TYR A 145 2.21 6.68 -3.02
CA TYR A 145 1.23 6.04 -3.89
C TYR A 145 -0.09 6.83 -3.96
N ALA A 146 -0.64 7.24 -2.81
CA ALA A 146 -1.89 8.01 -2.77
C ALA A 146 -1.72 9.38 -3.45
N THR A 147 -0.64 10.11 -3.14
CA THR A 147 -0.35 11.41 -3.74
C THR A 147 -0.13 11.29 -5.25
N TYR A 148 0.59 10.26 -5.68
CA TYR A 148 0.91 9.99 -7.08
C TYR A 148 -0.36 9.69 -7.90
N LEU A 149 -1.22 8.79 -7.41
CA LEU A 149 -2.51 8.53 -8.07
C LEU A 149 -3.37 9.79 -8.14
N ARG A 150 -3.38 10.61 -7.09
CA ARG A 150 -4.13 11.88 -7.09
C ARG A 150 -3.60 12.84 -8.14
N GLN A 151 -2.28 12.95 -8.31
CA GLN A 151 -1.65 13.78 -9.34
C GLN A 151 -1.93 13.27 -10.75
N LYS A 152 -2.19 11.97 -10.91
CA LYS A 152 -2.64 11.34 -12.16
C LYS A 152 -4.14 11.46 -12.42
N GLY A 153 -4.86 12.22 -11.59
CA GLY A 153 -6.28 12.51 -11.78
C GLY A 153 -7.23 11.49 -11.16
N ILE A 154 -6.74 10.52 -10.39
CA ILE A 154 -7.62 9.55 -9.73
C ILE A 154 -8.36 10.24 -8.56
N PRO A 155 -9.70 10.09 -8.48
CA PRO A 155 -10.49 10.66 -7.39
C PRO A 155 -10.05 10.15 -6.01
N LYS A 156 -10.22 10.99 -4.99
CA LYS A 156 -9.81 10.67 -3.61
C LYS A 156 -10.58 9.47 -3.07
N GLU A 157 -11.85 9.38 -3.42
CA GLU A 157 -12.79 8.32 -3.06
C GLU A 157 -12.31 6.97 -3.57
N SER A 158 -11.78 6.95 -4.80
CA SER A 158 -11.19 5.75 -5.41
C SER A 158 -9.87 5.37 -4.75
N ILE A 159 -9.01 6.35 -4.46
CA ILE A 159 -7.74 6.12 -3.76
C ILE A 159 -8.00 5.58 -2.36
N ASP A 160 -8.92 6.19 -1.61
CA ASP A 160 -9.30 5.76 -0.27
C ASP A 160 -9.88 4.33 -0.32
N PHE A 161 -10.75 4.03 -1.27
CA PHE A 161 -11.31 2.69 -1.49
C PHE A 161 -10.21 1.63 -1.73
N ILE A 162 -9.30 1.85 -2.68
CA ILE A 162 -8.17 0.94 -2.96
C ILE A 162 -7.28 0.77 -1.74
N GLN A 163 -7.09 1.84 -0.97
CA GLN A 163 -6.30 1.84 0.26
C GLN A 163 -7.03 1.26 1.48
N GLY A 164 -8.25 0.74 1.34
CA GLY A 164 -9.00 0.13 2.44
C GLY A 164 -9.60 1.14 3.42
N ARG A 165 -9.80 2.39 2.99
CA ARG A 165 -10.43 3.46 3.75
C ARG A 165 -11.84 3.70 3.23
N ILE A 166 -12.83 3.29 4.01
CA ILE A 166 -14.23 3.60 3.76
C ILE A 166 -14.65 4.62 4.82
N SER A 167 -14.85 5.87 4.41
CA SER A 167 -15.25 6.93 5.33
C SER A 167 -16.69 6.67 5.84
N LYS A 168 -17.07 7.36 6.92
CA LYS A 168 -18.47 7.34 7.39
C LYS A 168 -19.41 8.19 6.54
N ASP A 169 -18.88 8.80 5.48
CA ASP A 169 -19.62 9.69 4.62
C ASP A 169 -20.77 8.95 3.91
N VAL A 170 -21.91 9.64 3.78
CA VAL A 170 -23.13 9.08 3.19
C VAL A 170 -22.91 8.74 1.71
N PHE A 171 -22.18 9.58 0.96
CA PHE A 171 -21.88 9.32 -0.44
C PHE A 171 -21.09 8.01 -0.57
N ILE A 172 -20.01 7.86 0.19
CA ILE A 172 -19.19 6.63 0.15
C ILE A 172 -19.98 5.37 0.51
N ARG A 173 -20.90 5.46 1.47
CA ARG A 173 -21.66 4.29 1.96
C ARG A 173 -22.79 3.85 1.05
N PHE A 174 -23.48 4.81 0.44
CA PHE A 174 -24.76 4.54 -0.23
C PHE A 174 -24.71 4.77 -1.74
N TYR A 175 -23.82 5.64 -2.22
CA TYR A 175 -23.85 6.13 -3.60
C TYR A 175 -22.59 5.80 -4.40
N TYR A 176 -21.42 5.76 -3.75
CA TYR A 176 -20.17 5.49 -4.42
C TYR A 176 -20.09 4.02 -4.88
N LYS A 177 -20.34 3.80 -6.17
CA LYS A 177 -20.30 2.50 -6.84
C LYS A 177 -19.33 2.57 -8.02
N PRO A 178 -18.00 2.56 -7.76
CA PRO A 178 -17.03 2.70 -8.84
C PRO A 178 -17.09 1.51 -9.80
N HIS A 179 -16.96 1.78 -11.09
CA HIS A 179 -16.78 0.74 -12.09
C HIS A 179 -15.37 0.16 -11.97
N ILE A 180 -15.24 -0.98 -11.28
CA ILE A 180 -13.95 -1.55 -10.85
C ILE A 180 -12.98 -1.77 -12.02
N LEU A 181 -13.47 -2.25 -13.16
CA LEU A 181 -12.63 -2.47 -14.35
C LEU A 181 -12.04 -1.17 -14.88
N GLN A 182 -12.83 -0.09 -14.92
CA GLN A 182 -12.34 1.21 -15.38
C GLN A 182 -11.33 1.79 -14.39
N LEU A 183 -11.61 1.67 -13.09
CA LEU A 183 -10.68 2.10 -12.05
C LEU A 183 -9.37 1.32 -12.12
N ARG A 184 -9.42 0.01 -12.38
CA ARG A 184 -8.23 -0.82 -12.62
C ARG A 184 -7.41 -0.25 -13.77
N THR A 185 -8.01 -0.01 -14.93
CA THR A 185 -7.30 0.52 -16.10
C THR A 185 -6.60 1.84 -15.76
N GLN A 186 -7.34 2.79 -15.17
CA GLN A 186 -6.78 4.09 -14.78
C GLN A 186 -5.63 3.97 -13.78
N VAL A 187 -5.74 3.08 -12.79
CA VAL A 187 -4.69 2.84 -11.80
C VAL A 187 -3.46 2.22 -12.47
N LEU A 188 -3.64 1.19 -13.30
CA LEU A 188 -2.54 0.51 -13.98
C LEU A 188 -1.79 1.46 -14.93
N GLU A 189 -2.52 2.24 -15.73
CA GLU A 189 -1.94 3.29 -16.57
C GLU A 189 -1.17 4.33 -15.75
N ALA A 190 -1.76 4.76 -14.63
CA ALA A 190 -1.11 5.72 -13.74
C ALA A 190 0.21 5.16 -13.18
N ILE A 191 0.23 3.93 -12.66
CA ILE A 191 1.40 3.36 -11.98
C ILE A 191 2.42 2.72 -12.92
N LYS A 192 2.12 2.54 -14.21
CA LYS A 192 3.05 1.89 -15.16
C LYS A 192 4.46 2.49 -15.15
N PRO A 193 4.65 3.83 -15.09
CA PRO A 193 5.99 4.42 -14.97
C PRO A 193 6.72 4.03 -13.68
N LEU A 194 6.00 3.86 -12.56
CA LEU A 194 6.57 3.42 -11.29
C LEU A 194 6.97 1.95 -11.36
N GLU A 195 6.11 1.12 -11.93
CA GLU A 195 6.37 -0.31 -12.15
C GLU A 195 7.64 -0.53 -12.97
N ASN A 196 7.78 0.18 -14.09
CA ASN A 196 8.96 0.08 -14.95
C ASN A 196 10.27 0.44 -14.25
N GLN A 197 10.24 1.28 -13.20
CA GLN A 197 11.43 1.64 -12.43
C GLN A 197 11.73 0.61 -11.32
N LEU A 198 10.69 0.05 -10.71
CA LEU A 198 10.78 -0.81 -9.53
C LEU A 198 11.00 -2.29 -9.83
N LEU A 199 10.38 -2.81 -10.89
CA LEU A 199 10.55 -4.19 -11.33
C LEU A 199 11.74 -4.33 -12.30
#